data_AF-A0A1E5AD63-F1
#
_entry.id   AF-A0A1E5AD63-F1
#
_cell.length_a   1.000
_cell.length_b   1.000
_cell.length_c   1.000
_cell.angle_alpha   90.00
_cell.angle_beta   90.00
_cell.angle_gamma   90.00
#
_symmetry.space_group_name_H-M   'P 1'
#
loop_
_entity.id
_entity.type
_entity.pdbx_description
1 polymer ?
#
loop_
_entity_poly.entity_id
_entity_poly.type
_entity_poly.pdbx_seq_one_letter_code
_entity_poly.pdbx_strand_id
1 'polypeptide(L)'
;MTASEQANSTAPGLTRWAVLFRDAPEMMEIRADKARRDAHVAYVREHPELRIGGGLKPDVDSDFCGALWIVEAKDRIEVEHLIHGDPFYVPALRAYEIFTWGKILEGRTAVL
;
A
#
# COMPACT_ATOMS: atom_id res chain seq x y z
N MET A 1 41.11 8.67 29.38
CA MET A 1 40.15 7.66 28.92
C MET A 1 38.75 8.21 29.18
N THR A 2 38.12 8.80 28.18
CA THR A 2 36.72 9.23 28.26
C THR A 2 36.02 8.61 27.06
N ALA A 3 35.32 7.51 27.31
CA ALA A 3 34.39 6.94 26.35
C ALA A 3 33.18 7.87 26.30
N SER A 4 33.04 8.61 25.21
CA SER A 4 31.79 9.25 24.83
C SER A 4 30.84 8.16 24.33
N GLU A 5 29.93 7.70 25.18
CA GLU A 5 28.73 6.98 24.75
C GLU A 5 27.90 7.91 23.86
N GLN A 6 28.03 7.72 22.55
CA GLN A 6 27.06 8.25 21.61
C GLN A 6 25.75 7.49 21.83
N ALA A 7 24.81 8.13 22.51
CA ALA A 7 23.43 7.70 22.53
C ALA A 7 22.93 7.68 21.08
N ASN A 8 22.83 6.48 20.51
CA ASN A 8 22.32 6.27 19.17
C ASN A 8 20.80 6.49 19.17
N SER A 9 20.38 7.76 19.16
CA SER A 9 18.99 8.14 18.90
C SER A 9 18.68 7.83 17.44
N THR A 10 18.23 6.61 17.17
CA THR A 10 17.72 6.25 15.86
C THR A 10 16.23 6.56 15.87
N ALA A 11 15.85 7.65 15.20
CA ALA A 11 14.50 7.73 14.66
C ALA A 11 14.22 6.40 13.93
N PRO A 12 13.07 5.75 14.16
CA PRO A 12 12.80 4.47 13.53
C PRO A 12 12.93 4.63 12.01
N GLY A 13 13.82 3.83 11.41
CA GLY A 13 14.00 3.80 9.97
C GLY A 13 12.70 3.37 9.30
N LEU A 14 12.47 3.86 8.07
CA LEU A 14 11.30 3.45 7.30
C LEU A 14 11.37 1.95 6.99
N THR A 15 10.28 1.25 7.26
CA THR A 15 10.10 -0.15 6.90
C THR A 15 9.29 -0.23 5.60
N ARG A 16 9.64 -1.17 4.74
CA ARG A 16 8.88 -1.46 3.53
C ARG A 16 7.84 -2.53 3.80
N TRP A 17 6.60 -2.22 3.44
CA TRP A 17 5.42 -3.04 3.68
C TRP A 17 4.79 -3.43 2.35
N ALA A 18 4.35 -4.68 2.25
CA ALA A 18 3.46 -5.14 1.17
C ALA A 18 2.05 -5.26 1.72
N VAL A 19 1.08 -4.67 1.02
CA VAL A 19 -0.34 -4.75 1.33
C VAL A 19 -1.04 -5.50 0.22
N LEU A 20 -1.60 -6.66 0.55
CA LEU A 20 -2.41 -7.44 -0.37
C LEU A 20 -3.88 -7.20 -0.04
N PHE A 21 -4.63 -6.68 -1.01
CA PHE A 21 -6.08 -6.51 -0.90
C PHE A 21 -6.80 -7.64 -1.61
N ARG A 22 -7.94 -8.04 -1.04
CA ARG A 22 -8.89 -8.97 -1.66
C ARG A 22 -10.26 -8.32 -1.72
N ASP A 23 -10.79 -8.22 -2.92
CA ASP A 23 -12.12 -7.66 -3.18
C ASP A 23 -13.17 -8.77 -3.19
N ALA A 24 -14.34 -8.47 -2.65
CA ALA A 24 -15.58 -9.15 -2.98
C ALA A 24 -16.06 -8.68 -4.38
N PRO A 25 -16.81 -9.50 -5.14
CA PRO A 25 -17.28 -9.14 -6.49
C PRO A 25 -18.02 -7.80 -6.57
N GLU A 26 -18.75 -7.43 -5.53
CA GLU A 26 -19.52 -6.18 -5.40
C GLU A 26 -18.62 -4.93 -5.42
N MET A 27 -17.31 -5.06 -5.19
CA MET A 27 -16.36 -3.96 -5.39
C MET A 27 -16.32 -3.46 -6.83
N MET A 28 -16.83 -4.22 -7.82
CA MET A 28 -16.82 -3.75 -9.21
C MET A 28 -17.71 -2.51 -9.38
N GLU A 29 -18.78 -2.36 -8.62
CA GLU A 29 -19.60 -1.14 -8.63
C GLU A 29 -18.82 0.05 -8.08
N ILE A 30 -18.10 -0.16 -6.97
CA ILE A 30 -17.21 0.85 -6.37
C ILE A 30 -16.12 1.27 -7.35
N ARG A 31 -15.52 0.28 -8.03
CA ARG A 31 -14.49 0.51 -9.03
C ARG A 31 -15.05 1.15 -10.28
N ALA A 32 -16.32 0.97 -10.62
CA ALA A 32 -17.00 1.53 -11.78
C ALA A 32 -17.37 3.03 -11.60
N ASP A 33 -17.47 3.52 -10.36
CA ASP A 33 -17.68 4.93 -10.05
C ASP A 33 -16.47 5.79 -10.44
N LYS A 34 -16.69 6.71 -11.39
CA LYS A 34 -15.65 7.61 -11.90
C LYS A 34 -15.19 8.63 -10.86
N ALA A 35 -16.11 9.28 -10.16
CA ALA A 35 -15.76 10.31 -9.19
C ALA A 35 -14.94 9.69 -8.05
N ARG A 36 -15.32 8.48 -7.64
CA ARG A 36 -14.58 7.75 -6.60
C ARG A 36 -13.21 7.27 -7.07
N ARG A 37 -13.09 6.80 -8.32
CA ARG A 37 -11.78 6.52 -8.94
C ARG A 37 -10.87 7.74 -8.95
N ASP A 38 -11.40 8.88 -9.36
CA ASP A 38 -10.63 10.12 -9.43
C ASP A 38 -10.16 10.56 -8.04
N ALA A 39 -11.01 10.43 -7.01
CA ALA A 39 -10.65 10.67 -5.62
C ALA A 39 -9.58 9.69 -5.10
N HIS A 40 -9.71 8.39 -5.41
CA HIS A 40 -8.69 7.39 -5.09
C HIS A 40 -7.33 7.72 -5.72
N VAL A 41 -7.31 8.12 -7.00
CA VAL A 41 -6.08 8.51 -7.69
C VAL A 41 -5.47 9.78 -7.10
N ALA A 42 -6.29 10.77 -6.73
CA ALA A 42 -5.82 11.97 -6.04
C ALA A 42 -5.20 11.63 -4.68
N TYR A 43 -5.87 10.80 -3.88
CA TYR A 43 -5.37 10.30 -2.61
C TYR A 43 -3.99 9.63 -2.78
N VAL A 44 -3.87 8.64 -3.68
CA VAL A 44 -2.59 7.95 -3.92
C VAL A 44 -1.46 8.91 -4.34
N ARG A 45 -1.77 9.98 -5.10
CA ARG A 45 -0.77 11.00 -5.49
C ARG A 45 -0.30 11.87 -4.32
N GLU A 46 -1.16 12.09 -3.34
CA GLU A 46 -0.86 12.88 -2.13
C GLU A 46 -0.06 12.07 -1.09
N HIS A 47 0.04 10.75 -1.27
CA HIS A 47 0.69 9.79 -0.37
C HIS A 47 1.95 9.15 -0.99
N PRO A 48 3.09 9.88 -1.08
CA PRO A 48 4.33 9.38 -1.71
C PRO A 48 4.98 8.19 -0.98
N GLU A 49 4.56 7.88 0.24
CA GLU A 49 4.88 6.66 0.96
C GLU A 49 4.38 5.39 0.23
N LEU A 50 3.31 5.49 -0.56
CA LEU A 50 2.82 4.43 -1.44
C LEU A 50 3.66 4.40 -2.71
N ARG A 51 4.71 3.59 -2.71
CA ARG A 51 5.72 3.52 -3.79
C ARG A 51 5.21 2.82 -5.04
N ILE A 52 4.41 1.78 -4.88
CA ILE A 52 3.82 0.99 -5.97
C ILE A 52 2.39 0.68 -5.59
N GLY A 53 1.44 0.94 -6.48
CA GLY A 53 0.05 0.54 -6.31
C GLY A 53 -0.54 0.07 -7.64
N GLY A 54 -1.31 -1.01 -7.60
CA GLY A 54 -1.98 -1.54 -8.80
C GLY A 54 -3.09 -2.52 -8.47
N GLY A 55 -4.13 -2.54 -9.31
CA GLY A 55 -5.22 -3.52 -9.21
C GLY A 55 -4.75 -4.92 -9.65
N LEU A 56 -5.22 -5.95 -8.96
CA LEU A 56 -4.98 -7.34 -9.30
C LEU A 56 -6.17 -7.90 -10.07
N LYS A 57 -5.87 -8.69 -11.10
CA LYS A 57 -6.82 -9.51 -11.85
C LYS A 57 -6.31 -10.95 -11.87
N PRO A 58 -7.20 -11.96 -11.87
CA PRO A 58 -6.77 -13.35 -12.00
C PRO A 58 -6.26 -13.68 -13.41
N ASP A 59 -6.72 -12.95 -14.43
CA ASP A 59 -6.29 -13.06 -15.83
C ASP A 59 -6.49 -11.73 -16.57
N VAL A 60 -5.96 -11.59 -17.79
CA VAL A 60 -5.93 -10.36 -18.62
C VAL A 60 -7.32 -9.72 -18.76
N ASP A 61 -8.31 -10.53 -19.14
CA ASP A 61 -9.68 -10.07 -19.42
C ASP A 61 -10.63 -10.21 -18.22
N SER A 62 -10.12 -10.64 -17.07
CA SER A 62 -10.94 -10.79 -15.88
C SER A 62 -11.19 -9.47 -15.16
N ASP A 63 -12.24 -9.47 -14.33
CA ASP A 63 -12.51 -8.40 -13.37
C ASP A 63 -11.41 -8.31 -12.31
N PHE A 64 -11.34 -7.16 -11.63
CA PHE A 64 -10.42 -7.00 -10.53
C PHE A 64 -10.82 -7.90 -9.35
N CYS A 65 -9.83 -8.53 -8.71
CA CYS A 65 -10.02 -9.34 -7.51
C CYS A 65 -9.32 -8.74 -6.28
N GLY A 66 -8.68 -7.58 -6.43
CA GLY A 66 -7.94 -6.93 -5.36
C GLY A 66 -6.95 -5.90 -5.84
N ALA A 67 -5.90 -5.69 -5.06
CA ALA A 67 -4.77 -4.83 -5.38
C ALA A 67 -3.52 -5.24 -4.60
N LEU A 68 -2.37 -4.79 -5.07
CA LEU A 68 -1.10 -4.87 -4.34
C LEU A 68 -0.55 -3.46 -4.18
N TRP A 69 -0.21 -3.10 -2.94
CA TRP A 69 0.58 -1.91 -2.65
C TRP A 69 1.93 -2.27 -2.02
N ILE A 70 2.93 -1.45 -2.34
CA ILE A 70 4.20 -1.38 -1.61
C ILE A 70 4.28 0.00 -0.95
N VAL A 71 4.40 0.02 0.38
CA VAL A 71 4.37 1.24 1.21
C VAL A 71 5.66 1.35 2.02
N GLU A 72 6.21 2.54 2.17
CA GLU A 72 7.31 2.82 3.11
C GLU A 72 6.79 3.64 4.30
N ALA A 73 6.75 3.02 5.48
CA ALA A 73 6.18 3.61 6.69
C ALA A 73 6.96 3.15 7.94
N LYS A 74 6.87 3.90 9.04
CA LYS A 74 7.62 3.59 10.28
C LYS A 74 7.10 2.32 10.94
N ASP A 75 5.79 2.11 10.90
CA ASP A 75 5.12 0.99 11.53
C ASP A 75 3.88 0.56 10.74
N ARG A 76 3.25 -0.53 11.21
CA ARG A 76 2.03 -1.06 10.62
C ARG A 76 0.84 -0.11 10.78
N ILE A 77 0.80 0.69 11.84
CA ILE A 77 -0.33 1.58 12.14
C ILE A 77 -0.42 2.69 11.09
N GLU A 78 0.73 3.26 10.69
CA GLU A 78 0.80 4.23 9.59
C GLU A 78 0.26 3.63 8.26
N VAL A 79 0.55 2.35 7.98
CA VAL A 79 0.00 1.65 6.80
C VAL A 79 -1.51 1.45 6.92
N GLU A 80 -2.02 1.07 8.09
CA GLU A 80 -3.46 0.91 8.31
C GLU A 80 -4.22 2.23 8.18
N HIS A 81 -3.65 3.35 8.68
CA HIS A 81 -4.21 4.68 8.46
C HIS A 81 -4.29 5.05 6.98
N LEU A 82 -3.24 4.74 6.20
CA LEU A 82 -3.23 4.95 4.74
C LEU A 82 -4.31 4.12 4.05
N ILE A 83 -4.51 2.86 4.47
CA ILE A 83 -5.57 2.00 3.92
C ILE A 83 -6.95 2.58 4.25
N HIS A 84 -7.19 2.98 5.50
CA HIS A 84 -8.50 3.43 5.95
C HIS A 84 -8.87 4.82 5.42
N GLY A 85 -7.89 5.63 5.04
CA GLY A 85 -8.10 6.92 4.39
C GLY A 85 -8.40 6.83 2.90
N ASP A 86 -8.10 5.70 2.24
CA ASP A 86 -8.30 5.54 0.81
C ASP A 86 -9.81 5.54 0.47
N PRO A 87 -10.26 6.42 -0.46
CA PRO A 87 -11.61 6.39 -1.00
C PRO A 87 -12.06 5.01 -1.52
N PHE A 88 -11.17 4.11 -1.94
CA PHE A 88 -11.51 2.76 -2.39
C PHE A 88 -11.68 1.73 -1.26
N TYR A 89 -11.34 2.06 -0.02
CA TYR A 89 -11.48 1.12 1.07
C TYR A 89 -12.94 1.05 1.56
N VAL A 90 -13.55 -0.13 1.40
CA VAL A 90 -14.87 -0.47 1.95
C VAL A 90 -14.69 -1.74 2.77
N PRO A 91 -14.68 -1.67 4.12
CA PRO A 91 -14.37 -2.83 4.96
C PRO A 91 -15.22 -4.07 4.69
N ALA A 92 -16.49 -3.87 4.32
CA ALA A 92 -17.42 -4.97 4.01
C ALA A 92 -17.11 -5.69 2.69
N LEU A 93 -16.39 -5.03 1.77
CA LEU A 93 -16.17 -5.51 0.41
C LEU A 93 -14.69 -5.69 0.07
N ARG A 94 -13.77 -5.24 0.93
CA ARG A 94 -12.34 -5.25 0.68
C ARG A 94 -11.57 -5.60 1.94
N ALA A 95 -11.06 -6.82 1.98
CA ALA A 95 -10.15 -7.29 3.03
C ALA A 95 -8.69 -6.94 2.66
N TYR A 96 -7.81 -6.92 3.66
CA TYR A 96 -6.38 -6.72 3.44
C TYR A 96 -5.51 -7.55 4.38
N GLU A 97 -4.30 -7.84 3.92
CA GLU A 97 -3.20 -8.40 4.70
C GLU A 97 -1.97 -7.50 4.53
N ILE A 98 -1.19 -7.32 5.60
CA ILE A 98 0.01 -6.46 5.60
C ILE A 98 1.21 -7.28 6.06
N PHE A 99 2.28 -7.24 5.29
CA PHE A 99 3.54 -7.94 5.53
C PHE A 99 4.71 -6.97 5.48
N THR A 100 5.79 -7.24 6.21
CA THR A 100 7.08 -6.61 5.91
C THR A 100 7.64 -7.23 4.62
N TRP A 101 8.30 -6.43 3.78
CA TRP A 101 8.79 -6.89 2.48
C TRP A 101 10.22 -6.43 2.19
N GLY A 102 11.07 -7.37 1.78
CA GLY A 102 12.42 -7.13 1.29
C GLY A 102 12.57 -7.54 -0.16
N LYS A 103 13.29 -6.75 -0.96
CA LYS A 103 13.61 -7.13 -2.34
C LYS A 103 14.83 -8.04 -2.34
N ILE A 104 14.77 -9.12 -3.12
CA ILE A 104 15.94 -9.95 -3.38
C ILE A 104 16.98 -9.15 -4.22
N LEU A 105 16.49 -8.34 -5.17
CA LEU A 105 17.31 -7.48 -6.03
C LEU A 105 16.98 -6.00 -5.77
N GLU A 106 17.67 -5.38 -4.82
CA GLU A 106 17.34 -4.03 -4.34
C GLU A 106 17.37 -2.95 -5.44
N GLY A 107 18.26 -3.07 -6.43
CA GLY A 107 18.38 -2.10 -7.54
C GLY A 107 17.35 -2.23 -8.65
N ARG A 108 16.46 -3.23 -8.64
CA ARG A 108 15.50 -3.47 -9.73
C ARG A 108 14.19 -2.74 -9.49
N THR A 109 13.74 -1.94 -10.45
CA THR A 109 12.43 -1.27 -10.42
C THR A 109 11.45 -2.06 -11.29
N ALA A 110 10.19 -2.18 -10.84
CA ALA A 110 9.11 -2.65 -11.68
C ALA A 110 8.68 -1.48 -12.58
N VAL A 111 8.82 -1.66 -13.90
CA VAL A 111 8.36 -0.71 -14.91
C VAL A 111 7.39 -1.49 -15.79
N LEU A 112 6.15 -1.02 -15.90
CA LEU A 112 5.08 -1.61 -16.71
C LEU A 112 4.81 -0.72 -17.92
#